data_AF-A0A7I0EFH1-F1
#
_entry.id   AF-A0A7I0EFH1-F1
#
_cell.length_a   1.000
_cell.length_b   1.000
_cell.length_c   1.000
_cell.angle_alpha   90.00
_cell.angle_beta   90.00
_cell.angle_gamma   90.00
#
_symmetry.space_group_name_H-M   'P 1'
#
loop_
_entity.id
_entity.type
_entity.pdbx_description
1 polymer ?
#
loop_
_entity_poly.entity_id
_entity_poly.type
_entity_poly.pdbx_seq_one_letter_code
_entity_poly.pdbx_strand_id
1 'polypeptide(L)'
;MKTSNSDQQQTLGRHFDAIRETQADTAWVAAGLAEQIDAARLCADAGAALAAREAPVAAVPLARWDAARIADREFVTELACTLRLPVRSTETLIAESQTLMHELPATRAALQKGSITYRHAQAVMHQAWSLPAEALPGFELAPLKSAPTLPWRT
;
A
#
# COMPACT_ATOMS: atom_id res chain seq x y z
N MET A 1 44.14 27.53 5.66
CA MET A 1 42.67 27.72 5.64
C MET A 1 42.06 26.81 4.56
N LYS A 2 41.79 25.53 4.89
CA LYS A 2 41.21 24.50 3.97
C LYS A 2 40.04 23.73 4.62
N THR A 3 39.59 24.16 5.79
CA THR A 3 38.49 23.55 6.58
C THR A 3 37.11 23.73 5.93
N SER A 4 36.93 24.69 5.01
CA SER A 4 35.59 25.07 4.52
C SER A 4 34.88 24.03 3.63
N ASN A 5 35.60 23.18 2.89
CA ASN A 5 34.95 22.24 1.96
C ASN A 5 34.55 20.94 2.67
N SER A 6 35.46 20.37 3.48
CA SER A 6 35.19 19.16 4.26
C SER A 6 34.05 19.36 5.26
N ASP A 7 34.01 20.51 5.95
CA ASP A 7 32.95 20.82 6.93
C ASP A 7 31.58 21.00 6.24
N GLN A 8 31.57 21.60 5.05
CA GLN A 8 30.37 21.74 4.23
C GLN A 8 29.88 20.39 3.70
N GLN A 9 30.78 19.53 3.23
CA GLN A 9 30.45 18.17 2.79
C GLN A 9 29.89 17.33 3.94
N GLN A 10 30.47 17.44 5.14
CA GLN A 10 29.96 16.73 6.33
C GLN A 10 28.58 17.24 6.74
N THR A 11 28.36 18.55 6.69
CA THR A 11 27.05 19.17 6.97
C THR A 11 25.98 18.69 5.98
N LEU A 12 26.29 18.70 4.69
CA LEU A 12 25.40 18.20 3.65
C LEU A 12 25.09 16.70 3.82
N GLY A 13 26.08 15.89 4.20
CA GLY A 13 25.88 14.48 4.53
C GLY A 13 24.85 14.27 5.64
N ARG A 14 24.94 15.03 6.73
CA ARG A 14 23.95 14.97 7.83
C ARG A 14 22.54 15.33 7.38
N HIS A 15 22.40 16.31 6.48
CA HIS A 15 21.09 16.66 5.91
C HIS A 15 20.51 15.50 5.08
N PHE A 16 21.32 14.83 4.27
CA PHE A 16 20.85 13.66 3.53
C PHE A 16 20.47 12.48 4.43
N ASP A 17 21.24 12.25 5.51
CA ASP A 17 20.89 11.22 6.49
C ASP A 17 19.54 11.51 7.17
N ALA A 18 19.29 12.75 7.58
CA ALA A 18 18.01 13.15 8.16
C ALA A 18 16.83 13.01 7.18
N ILE A 19 17.05 13.33 5.90
CA ILE A 19 16.04 13.11 4.84
C ILE A 19 15.75 11.61 4.71
N ARG A 20 16.78 10.76 4.70
CA ARG A 20 16.63 9.31 4.59
C ARG A 20 15.90 8.71 5.80
N GLU A 21 16.18 9.20 6.99
CA GLU A 21 15.46 8.83 8.23
C GLU A 21 13.97 9.19 8.11
N THR A 22 13.64 10.41 7.68
CA THR A 22 12.25 10.84 7.47
C THR A 22 11.53 9.99 6.41
N GLN A 23 12.24 9.59 5.35
CA GLN A 23 11.70 8.68 4.34
C GLN A 23 11.43 7.29 4.91
N ALA A 24 12.29 6.79 5.80
CA ALA A 24 12.08 5.52 6.48
C ALA A 24 10.85 5.57 7.41
N ASP A 25 10.68 6.65 8.16
CA ASP A 25 9.48 6.86 8.99
C ASP A 25 8.21 6.91 8.15
N THR A 26 8.25 7.61 7.01
CA THR A 26 7.13 7.69 6.07
C THR A 26 6.78 6.31 5.51
N ALA A 27 7.80 5.50 5.18
CA ALA A 27 7.61 4.13 4.71
C ALA A 27 6.96 3.24 5.78
N TRP A 28 7.40 3.35 7.04
CA TRP A 28 6.79 2.63 8.15
C TRP A 28 5.32 3.01 8.34
N VAL A 29 5.00 4.32 8.31
CA VAL A 29 3.62 4.81 8.39
C VAL A 29 2.78 4.29 7.23
N ALA A 30 3.32 4.31 6.00
CA ALA A 30 2.61 3.81 4.82
C ALA A 30 2.31 2.30 4.92
N ALA A 31 3.24 1.50 5.45
CA ALA A 31 3.00 0.08 5.70
C ALA A 31 1.88 -0.14 6.72
N GLY A 32 1.87 0.65 7.81
CA GLY A 32 0.81 0.60 8.81
C GLY A 32 -0.56 1.05 8.26
N LEU A 33 -0.59 2.08 7.41
CA LEU A 33 -1.82 2.54 6.76
C LEU A 33 -2.40 1.45 5.84
N ALA A 34 -1.56 0.77 5.04
CA ALA A 34 -1.99 -0.32 4.19
C ALA A 34 -2.63 -1.48 4.98
N GLU A 35 -2.03 -1.84 6.12
CA GLU A 35 -2.58 -2.85 7.03
C GLU A 35 -3.94 -2.42 7.62
N GLN A 36 -4.06 -1.16 8.05
CA GLN A 36 -5.32 -0.62 8.57
C GLN A 36 -6.43 -0.58 7.53
N ILE A 37 -6.11 -0.21 6.29
CA ILE A 37 -7.07 -0.16 5.18
C ILE A 37 -7.57 -1.57 4.85
N ASP A 38 -6.68 -2.56 4.74
CA ASP A 38 -7.11 -3.92 4.45
C ASP A 38 -7.92 -4.53 5.60
N ALA A 39 -7.55 -4.28 6.86
CA ALA A 39 -8.34 -4.70 8.01
C ALA A 39 -9.74 -4.06 8.01
N ALA A 40 -9.84 -2.76 7.73
CA ALA A 40 -11.12 -2.06 7.64
C ALA A 40 -11.99 -2.63 6.50
N ARG A 41 -11.40 -2.94 5.35
CA ARG A 41 -12.08 -3.60 4.23
C ARG A 41 -12.62 -4.97 4.63
N LEU A 42 -11.81 -5.82 5.28
CA LEU A 42 -12.25 -7.14 5.73
C LEU A 42 -13.42 -7.06 6.72
N CYS A 43 -13.43 -6.04 7.60
CA CYS A 43 -14.57 -5.74 8.47
C CYS A 43 -15.82 -5.33 7.66
N ALA A 44 -15.68 -4.47 6.66
CA ALA A 44 -16.79 -4.07 5.78
C ALA A 44 -17.37 -5.28 5.01
N ASP A 45 -16.51 -6.13 4.46
CA ASP A 45 -16.90 -7.36 3.75
C ASP A 45 -17.65 -8.33 4.68
N ALA A 46 -17.17 -8.50 5.92
CA ALA A 46 -17.84 -9.32 6.92
C ALA A 46 -19.22 -8.77 7.31
N GLY A 47 -19.34 -7.44 7.45
CA GLY A 47 -20.62 -6.77 7.69
C GLY A 47 -21.61 -6.98 6.54
N ALA A 48 -21.16 -6.82 5.29
CA ALA A 48 -21.96 -7.08 4.10
C ALA A 48 -22.43 -8.53 4.02
N ALA A 49 -21.55 -9.49 4.34
CA ALA A 49 -21.89 -10.91 4.37
C ALA A 49 -22.93 -11.26 5.45
N LEU A 50 -22.87 -10.61 6.62
CA LEU A 50 -23.88 -10.78 7.67
C LEU A 50 -25.24 -10.23 7.22
N ALA A 51 -25.28 -9.01 6.70
CA ALA A 51 -26.50 -8.39 6.17
C ALA A 51 -27.14 -9.24 5.06
N ALA A 52 -26.33 -9.81 4.16
CA ALA A 52 -26.78 -10.70 3.10
C ALA A 52 -27.39 -12.03 3.59
N ARG A 53 -27.01 -12.48 4.79
CA ARG A 53 -27.57 -13.69 5.44
C ARG A 53 -28.87 -13.41 6.17
N GLU A 54 -29.00 -12.21 6.73
CA GLU A 54 -30.21 -11.75 7.42
C GLU A 54 -31.32 -11.29 6.46
N ALA A 55 -30.95 -11.00 5.20
CA ALA A 55 -31.92 -10.72 4.15
C ALA A 55 -32.94 -11.87 4.01
N PRO A 56 -34.24 -11.57 3.89
CA PRO A 56 -35.29 -12.59 3.86
C PRO A 56 -35.06 -13.59 2.74
N VAL A 57 -35.39 -14.88 2.96
CA VAL A 57 -35.13 -16.00 2.04
C VAL A 57 -35.75 -15.81 0.64
N ALA A 58 -36.75 -14.93 0.52
CA ALA A 58 -37.38 -14.53 -0.74
C ALA A 58 -36.60 -13.44 -1.52
N ALA A 59 -35.51 -12.91 -0.95
CA ALA A 59 -34.65 -11.95 -1.63
C ALA A 59 -33.96 -12.63 -2.83
N VAL A 60 -34.26 -12.13 -4.02
CA VAL A 60 -33.70 -12.58 -5.30
C VAL A 60 -32.16 -12.51 -5.23
N PRO A 61 -31.40 -13.43 -5.85
CA PRO A 61 -29.93 -13.38 -5.90
C PRO A 61 -29.34 -12.02 -6.30
N LEU A 62 -30.07 -11.26 -7.11
CA LEU A 62 -29.73 -9.88 -7.49
C LEU A 62 -29.66 -8.93 -6.28
N ALA A 63 -30.57 -9.04 -5.32
CA ALA A 63 -30.61 -8.19 -4.13
C ALA A 63 -29.41 -8.43 -3.19
N ARG A 64 -28.85 -9.65 -3.16
CA ARG A 64 -27.62 -9.96 -2.42
C ARG A 64 -26.41 -9.31 -3.09
N TRP A 65 -26.34 -9.38 -4.42
CA TRP A 65 -25.30 -8.72 -5.21
C TRP A 65 -25.36 -7.20 -5.02
N ASP A 66 -26.57 -6.63 -4.96
CA ASP A 66 -26.78 -5.22 -4.69
C ASP A 66 -26.26 -4.82 -3.30
N ALA A 67 -26.49 -5.63 -2.26
CA ALA A 67 -25.98 -5.36 -0.91
C ALA A 67 -24.43 -5.33 -0.85
N ALA A 68 -23.76 -6.29 -1.49
CA ALA A 68 -22.30 -6.31 -1.54
C ALA A 68 -21.72 -5.09 -2.29
N ARG A 69 -22.35 -4.69 -3.39
CA ARG A 69 -21.94 -3.50 -4.16
C ARG A 69 -22.20 -2.19 -3.42
N ILE A 70 -23.31 -2.13 -2.66
CA ILE A 70 -23.62 -0.97 -1.81
C ILE A 70 -22.56 -0.84 -0.72
N ALA A 71 -22.26 -1.93 -0.01
CA ALA A 71 -21.24 -1.93 1.05
C ALA A 71 -19.85 -1.54 0.53
N ASP A 72 -19.43 -2.08 -0.63
CA ASP A 72 -18.17 -1.71 -1.27
C ASP A 72 -18.11 -0.20 -1.59
N ARG A 73 -19.18 0.33 -2.20
CA ARG A 73 -19.24 1.76 -2.55
C ARG A 73 -19.28 2.66 -1.32
N GLU A 74 -20.05 2.28 -0.30
CA GLU A 74 -20.10 2.98 0.99
C GLU A 74 -18.70 3.04 1.61
N PHE A 75 -18.03 1.89 1.73
CA PHE A 75 -16.67 1.79 2.26
C PHE A 75 -15.69 2.69 1.48
N VAL A 76 -15.69 2.62 0.15
CA VAL A 76 -14.81 3.45 -0.68
C VAL A 76 -15.10 4.95 -0.46
N THR A 77 -16.37 5.35 -0.40
CA THR A 77 -16.73 6.77 -0.20
C THR A 77 -16.38 7.28 1.19
N GLU A 78 -16.60 6.48 2.24
CA GLU A 78 -16.26 6.85 3.60
C GLU A 78 -14.74 6.95 3.79
N LEU A 79 -14.00 5.99 3.23
CA LEU A 79 -12.54 6.02 3.25
C LEU A 79 -11.99 7.22 2.47
N ALA A 80 -12.57 7.54 1.31
CA ALA A 80 -12.20 8.73 0.53
C ALA A 80 -12.41 10.03 1.33
N CYS A 81 -13.54 10.16 2.03
CA CYS A 81 -13.82 11.29 2.91
C CYS A 81 -12.83 11.36 4.08
N THR A 82 -12.56 10.22 4.72
CA THR A 82 -11.63 10.11 5.86
C THR A 82 -10.22 10.54 5.47
N LEU A 83 -9.71 10.04 4.34
CA LEU A 83 -8.37 10.33 3.84
C LEU A 83 -8.29 11.64 3.06
N ARG A 84 -9.44 12.27 2.76
CA ARG A 84 -9.55 13.46 1.90
C ARG A 84 -8.92 13.24 0.52
N LEU A 85 -9.18 12.07 -0.07
CA LEU A 85 -8.67 11.69 -1.38
C LEU A 85 -9.80 11.59 -2.42
N PRO A 86 -9.51 11.80 -3.71
CA PRO A 86 -10.44 11.43 -4.77
C PRO A 86 -10.79 9.95 -4.72
N VAL A 87 -12.04 9.59 -5.01
CA VAL A 87 -12.54 8.20 -5.01
C VAL A 87 -11.63 7.26 -5.80
N ARG A 88 -11.18 7.66 -7.00
CA ARG A 88 -10.25 6.85 -7.81
C ARG A 88 -8.92 6.58 -7.11
N SER A 89 -8.38 7.57 -6.41
CA SER A 89 -7.13 7.41 -5.64
C SER A 89 -7.34 6.48 -4.45
N THR A 90 -8.51 6.54 -3.81
CA THR A 90 -8.88 5.62 -2.72
C THR A 90 -9.04 4.18 -3.23
N GLU A 91 -9.69 3.97 -4.37
CA GLU A 91 -9.79 2.65 -5.03
C GLU A 91 -8.39 2.06 -5.29
N THR A 92 -7.48 2.86 -5.85
CA THR A 92 -6.08 2.44 -6.06
C THR A 92 -5.42 2.09 -4.73
N LEU A 93 -5.57 2.92 -3.68
CA LEU A 93 -4.95 2.67 -2.39
C LEU A 93 -5.49 1.40 -1.72
N ILE A 94 -6.79 1.10 -1.88
CA ILE A 94 -7.41 -0.14 -1.42
C ILE A 94 -6.77 -1.35 -2.15
N ALA A 95 -6.62 -1.27 -3.48
CA ALA A 95 -6.01 -2.34 -4.26
C ALA A 95 -4.53 -2.56 -3.93
N GLU A 96 -3.77 -1.47 -3.77
CA GLU A 96 -2.37 -1.50 -3.32
C GLU A 96 -2.25 -2.13 -1.93
N SER A 97 -3.14 -1.74 -1.00
CA SER A 97 -3.17 -2.29 0.37
C SER A 97 -3.43 -3.79 0.38
N GLN A 98 -4.41 -4.26 -0.39
CA GLN A 98 -4.67 -5.70 -0.55
C GLN A 98 -3.46 -6.44 -1.13
N THR A 99 -2.83 -5.89 -2.17
CA THR A 99 -1.67 -6.50 -2.81
C THR A 99 -0.50 -6.65 -1.81
N LEU A 100 -0.22 -5.61 -1.02
CA LEU A 100 0.84 -5.67 0.00
C LEU A 100 0.55 -6.67 1.13
N MET A 101 -0.73 -6.83 1.51
CA MET A 101 -1.12 -7.72 2.60
C MET A 101 -1.16 -9.18 2.18
N HIS A 102 -1.64 -9.48 0.97
CA HIS A 102 -1.99 -10.83 0.56
C HIS A 102 -1.04 -11.43 -0.48
N GLU A 103 -0.39 -10.60 -1.30
CA GLU A 103 0.41 -11.06 -2.45
C GLU A 103 1.90 -10.75 -2.30
N LEU A 104 2.26 -9.63 -1.67
CA LEU A 104 3.62 -9.12 -1.59
C LEU A 104 4.11 -8.90 -0.13
N PRO A 105 4.19 -9.96 0.70
CA PRO A 105 4.56 -9.84 2.10
C PRO A 105 6.03 -9.43 2.31
N ALA A 106 6.96 -9.78 1.39
CA ALA A 106 8.35 -9.35 1.53
C ALA A 106 8.52 -7.86 1.23
N THR A 107 7.74 -7.33 0.29
CA THR A 107 7.67 -5.91 -0.07
C THR A 107 7.10 -5.12 1.09
N ARG A 108 6.00 -5.60 1.71
CA ARG A 108 5.46 -5.00 2.94
C ARG A 108 6.49 -4.98 4.07
N ALA A 109 7.21 -6.09 4.29
CA ALA A 109 8.24 -6.15 5.33
C ALA A 109 9.41 -5.19 5.05
N ALA A 110 9.80 -4.99 3.78
CA ALA A 110 10.82 -4.02 3.39
C ALA A 110 10.34 -2.58 3.62
N LEU A 111 9.09 -2.29 3.27
CA LEU A 111 8.46 -0.99 3.49
C LEU A 111 8.38 -0.66 4.99
N GLN A 112 7.96 -1.62 5.81
CA GLN A 112 7.88 -1.47 7.26
C GLN A 112 9.26 -1.27 7.93
N LYS A 113 10.33 -1.83 7.35
CA LYS A 113 11.71 -1.60 7.81
C LYS A 113 12.29 -0.26 7.33
N GLY A 114 11.58 0.47 6.47
CA GLY A 114 12.08 1.68 5.82
C GLY A 114 13.21 1.43 4.83
N SER A 115 13.44 0.18 4.40
CA SER A 115 14.49 -0.14 3.42
C SER A 115 14.10 0.22 1.98
N ILE A 116 12.80 0.42 1.75
CA ILE A 116 12.24 0.94 0.50
C ILE A 116 11.23 2.04 0.81
N THR A 117 11.02 2.96 -0.14
CA THR A 117 9.96 3.97 -0.04
C THR A 117 8.63 3.41 -0.55
N TYR A 118 7.52 4.09 -0.26
CA TYR A 118 6.22 3.70 -0.81
C TYR A 118 6.23 3.69 -2.35
N ARG A 119 6.92 4.64 -2.99
CA ARG A 119 7.08 4.68 -4.45
C ARG A 119 7.80 3.43 -4.99
N HIS A 120 8.80 2.92 -4.28
CA HIS A 120 9.43 1.66 -4.65
C HIS A 120 8.44 0.49 -4.56
N ALA A 121 7.64 0.42 -3.49
CA ALA A 121 6.61 -0.59 -3.36
C ALA A 121 5.57 -0.51 -4.49
N GLN A 122 5.12 0.69 -4.87
CA GLN A 122 4.21 0.90 -6.00
C GLN A 122 4.78 0.38 -7.32
N ALA A 123 6.07 0.62 -7.59
CA ALA A 123 6.71 0.08 -8.79
C ALA A 123 6.70 -1.46 -8.81
N VAL A 124 6.96 -2.10 -7.66
CA VAL A 124 6.88 -3.56 -7.53
C VAL A 124 5.44 -4.05 -7.75
N MET A 125 4.44 -3.38 -7.16
CA MET A 125 3.01 -3.72 -7.34
C MET A 125 2.56 -3.60 -8.79
N HIS A 126 2.91 -2.51 -9.48
CA HIS A 126 2.57 -2.31 -10.89
C HIS A 126 3.14 -3.41 -11.79
N GLN A 127 4.36 -3.85 -11.50
CA GLN A 127 4.98 -4.97 -12.22
C GLN A 127 4.31 -6.30 -11.85
N ALA A 128 4.00 -6.52 -10.57
CA ALA A 128 3.33 -7.72 -10.08
C ALA A 128 1.94 -7.92 -10.71
N TRP A 129 1.13 -6.85 -10.84
CA TRP A 129 -0.19 -6.92 -11.49
C TRP A 129 -0.15 -7.30 -12.97
N SER A 130 1.03 -7.24 -13.61
CA SER A 130 1.23 -7.67 -15.00
C SER A 130 1.67 -9.14 -15.11
N LEU A 131 1.88 -9.84 -13.99
CA LEU A 131 2.38 -11.21 -13.94
C LEU A 131 1.28 -12.22 -13.61
N PRO A 132 1.39 -13.47 -14.09
CA PRO A 132 0.55 -14.56 -13.61
C PRO A 132 0.89 -14.89 -12.14
N ALA A 133 -0.11 -15.32 -11.36
CA ALA A 133 0.01 -15.50 -9.92
C ALA A 133 1.13 -16.47 -9.52
N GLU A 134 1.41 -17.48 -10.35
CA GLU A 134 2.44 -18.49 -10.12
C GLU A 134 3.87 -17.91 -10.18
N ALA A 135 4.06 -16.76 -10.86
CA ALA A 135 5.36 -16.11 -10.98
C ALA A 135 5.68 -15.12 -9.86
N LEU A 136 4.67 -14.74 -9.05
CA LEU A 136 4.80 -13.69 -8.02
C LEU A 136 5.88 -13.97 -6.97
N PRO A 137 5.98 -15.17 -6.35
CA PRO A 137 6.96 -15.39 -5.29
C PRO A 137 8.42 -15.29 -5.76
N GLY A 138 8.69 -15.75 -6.99
CA GLY A 138 10.01 -15.66 -7.61
C GLY A 138 10.36 -14.24 -8.05
N PHE A 139 9.36 -13.47 -8.47
CA PHE A 139 9.50 -12.08 -8.87
C PHE A 139 9.80 -11.17 -7.67
N GLU A 140 9.02 -11.24 -6.59
CA GLU A 140 9.06 -10.27 -5.48
C GLU A 140 10.48 -10.08 -4.90
N LEU A 141 11.26 -11.15 -4.80
CA LEU A 141 12.59 -11.11 -4.20
C LEU A 141 13.66 -10.45 -5.10
N ALA A 142 13.44 -10.36 -6.41
CA ALA A 142 14.43 -9.83 -7.34
C ALA A 142 14.55 -8.29 -7.27
N PRO A 143 13.46 -7.50 -7.32
CA PRO A 143 13.51 -6.04 -7.18
C PRO A 143 14.07 -5.59 -5.83
N LEU A 144 13.72 -6.28 -4.74
CA LEU A 144 14.10 -5.91 -3.37
C LEU A 144 15.62 -6.01 -3.13
N LYS A 145 16.33 -6.89 -3.84
CA LYS A 145 17.80 -7.00 -3.74
C LYS A 145 18.53 -5.78 -4.29
N SER A 146 17.92 -5.06 -5.24
CA SER A 146 18.50 -3.89 -5.91
C SER A 146 17.93 -2.54 -5.44
N ALA A 147 16.77 -2.55 -4.79
CA ALA A 147 16.01 -1.36 -4.40
C ALA A 147 16.76 -0.36 -3.49
N PRO A 148 17.63 -0.76 -2.54
CA PRO A 148 18.36 0.20 -1.70
C PRO A 148 19.43 1.00 -2.47
N THR A 149 19.82 0.54 -3.67
CA THR A 149 21.03 1.01 -4.37
C THR A 149 20.78 1.71 -5.70
N LEU A 150 19.54 1.76 -6.20
CA LEU A 150 19.22 2.31 -7.52
C LEU A 150 18.43 3.62 -7.41
N PRO A 151 18.94 4.75 -7.95
CA PRO A 151 18.06 5.85 -8.33
C PRO A 151 17.22 5.35 -9.51
N TRP A 152 15.91 5.20 -9.33
CA TRP A 152 15.03 4.72 -10.40
C TRP A 152 15.08 5.68 -11.60
N ARG A 153 15.26 5.14 -12.80
CA ARG A 153 15.05 5.90 -14.04
C ARG A 153 13.54 5.98 -14.29
N THR A 154 13.05 7.21 -14.42
CA THR A 154 11.76 7.56 -15.03
C THR A 154 11.66 7.05 -16.45
#